data_AF-A0A232M4E5-F1
#
_entry.id   AF-A0A232M4E5-F1
#
_cell.length_a   1.000
_cell.length_b   1.000
_cell.length_c   1.000
_cell.angle_alpha   90.00
_cell.angle_beta   90.00
_cell.angle_gamma   90.00
#
_symmetry.space_group_name_H-M   'P 1'
#
loop_
_entity.id
_entity.type
_entity.pdbx_description
1 polymer ?
#
loop_
_entity_poly.entity_id
_entity_poly.type
_entity_poly.pdbx_seq_one_letter_code
_entity_poly.pdbx_strand_id
1 'polypeptide(L)' 'MDEAIAFLESQDTINYTAVAKKFNVNATTLSRRFNGKTVSRTEAASLHKKLLSDAQEEKIWWRR' A
#
# COMPACT_ATOMS: atom_id res chain seq x y z
N MET A 1 -4.39 6.26 6.34
CA MET A 1 -4.29 4.79 6.16
C MET A 1 -2.87 4.33 6.30
N ASP A 2 -1.91 4.97 5.61
CA ASP A 2 -0.51 4.55 5.64
C ASP A 2 0.11 4.70 7.04
N GLU A 3 -0.25 5.74 7.79
CA GLU A 3 0.11 5.89 9.21
C GLU A 3 -0.42 4.75 10.10
N ALA A 4 -1.62 4.25 9.82
CA ALA A 4 -2.22 3.16 10.58
C ALA A 4 -1.55 1.81 10.25
N ILE A 5 -1.06 1.64 9.02
CA ILE A 5 -0.29 0.47 8.58
C ILE A 5 1.08 0.49 9.26
N ALA A 6 1.82 1.60 9.18
CA ALA A 6 3.10 1.76 9.85
C ALA A 6 3.01 1.56 11.39
N PHE A 7 1.90 2.02 12.00
CA PHE A 7 1.65 1.76 13.41
C PHE A 7 1.38 0.28 13.72
N LEU A 8 0.80 -0.49 12.80
CA LEU A 8 0.65 -1.94 12.96
C LEU A 8 1.97 -2.68 12.77
N GLU A 9 2.83 -2.23 11.84
CA GLU A 9 4.15 -2.82 11.59
C GLU A 9 5.09 -2.70 12.79
N SER A 10 4.88 -1.68 13.63
CA SER A 10 5.65 -1.46 14.87
C SER A 10 5.10 -2.21 16.10
N GLN A 11 3.99 -2.95 15.97
CA GLN A 11 3.41 -3.73 17.07
C GLN A 11 3.82 -5.20 16.99
N ASP A 12 4.25 -5.77 18.12
CA ASP A 12 4.48 -7.22 18.24
C ASP A 12 3.18 -8.03 18.14
N THR A 13 2.08 -7.46 18.66
CA THR A 13 0.75 -8.07 18.60
C THR A 13 -0.22 -7.18 17.83
N ILE A 14 -0.65 -7.66 16.68
CA ILE A 14 -1.52 -6.92 15.76
C ILE A 14 -2.93 -6.82 16.32
N ASN A 15 -3.38 -5.61 16.65
CA ASN A 15 -4.78 -5.33 17.01
C ASN A 15 -5.44 -4.34 16.04
N TYR A 16 -6.03 -4.87 14.97
CA TYR A 16 -6.68 -4.05 13.94
C TYR A 16 -7.80 -3.17 14.48
N THR A 17 -8.57 -3.62 15.47
CA THR A 17 -9.73 -2.86 15.98
C THR A 17 -9.31 -1.65 16.81
N ALA A 18 -8.28 -1.80 17.65
CA ALA A 18 -7.74 -0.70 18.44
C ALA A 18 -7.08 0.35 17.54
N VAL A 19 -6.27 -0.08 16.57
CA VAL A 19 -5.63 0.82 15.61
C VAL A 19 -6.66 1.51 14.72
N ALA A 20 -7.67 0.78 14.24
CA ALA A 20 -8.76 1.34 13.45
C ALA A 20 -9.50 2.46 14.19
N LYS A 21 -9.79 2.27 15.48
CA LYS A 21 -10.39 3.32 16.33
C LYS A 21 -9.45 4.51 16.50
N LYS A 22 -8.16 4.27 16.77
CA LYS A 22 -7.15 5.33 16.98
C LYS A 22 -7.01 6.23 15.76
N PHE A 23 -7.00 5.66 14.56
CA PHE A 23 -6.81 6.40 13.31
C PHE A 23 -8.13 6.71 12.59
N ASN A 24 -9.28 6.44 13.22
CA ASN A 24 -10.62 6.61 12.66
C ASN A 24 -10.77 6.00 11.24
N VAL A 25 -10.30 4.77 11.07
CA VAL A 25 -10.40 4.00 9.81
C VAL A 25 -11.22 2.74 10.00
N ASN A 26 -11.71 2.16 8.91
CA ASN A 26 -12.42 0.87 8.97
C ASN A 26 -11.42 -0.28 9.22
N ALA A 27 -11.68 -1.10 10.24
CA ALA A 27 -10.81 -2.22 10.62
C ALA A 27 -10.67 -3.29 9.53
N THR A 28 -11.74 -3.61 8.81
CA THR A 28 -11.72 -4.57 7.70
C THR A 28 -10.85 -4.06 6.56
N THR A 29 -10.99 -2.78 6.21
CA THR A 29 -10.15 -2.15 5.18
C THR A 29 -8.69 -2.11 5.60
N LEU A 30 -8.41 -1.76 6.86
CA LEU A 30 -7.06 -1.74 7.42
C LEU A 30 -6.40 -3.13 7.37
N SER A 31 -7.12 -4.17 7.80
CA SER A 31 -6.64 -5.55 7.76
C SER A 31 -6.36 -6.03 6.32
N ARG A 32 -7.24 -5.71 5.36
CA ARG A 32 -7.01 -6.10 3.95
C ARG A 32 -5.80 -5.40 3.34
N ARG A 33 -5.60 -4.11 3.64
CA ARG A 33 -4.42 -3.37 3.19
C ARG A 33 -3.14 -3.89 3.82
N PHE A 34 -3.12 -4.09 5.14
CA PHE A 34 -1.96 -4.61 5.85
C PHE A 34 -1.52 -5.98 5.34
N ASN A 35 -2.48 -6.87 5.02
CA ASN A 35 -2.20 -8.18 4.44
C ASN A 35 -1.91 -8.14 2.92
N GLY A 36 -1.74 -6.97 2.30
CA GLY A 36 -1.46 -6.83 0.87
C GLY A 36 -2.60 -7.24 -0.07
N LYS A 37 -3.81 -7.49 0.44
CA LYS A 37 -4.97 -7.89 -0.38
C LYS A 37 -5.59 -6.73 -1.15
N THR A 38 -5.25 -5.50 -0.79
CA THR A 38 -5.74 -4.29 -1.47
C THR A 38 -4.66 -3.23 -1.41
N VAL A 39 -4.38 -2.63 -2.56
CA VAL A 39 -3.40 -1.55 -2.72
C VAL A 39 -4.10 -0.20 -2.92
N SER A 40 -3.34 0.88 -2.86
CA SER A 40 -3.89 2.20 -3.20
C SER A 40 -4.29 2.27 -4.69
N ARG A 41 -5.20 3.18 -5.05
CA ARG A 41 -5.62 3.35 -6.45
C ARG A 41 -4.44 3.78 -7.34
N THR A 42 -3.56 4.63 -6.82
CA THR A 42 -2.34 5.10 -7.49
C THR A 42 -1.35 3.96 -7.71
N GLU A 43 -1.16 3.11 -6.71
CA GLU A 43 -0.31 1.92 -6.81
C GLU A 43 -0.91 0.88 -7.77
N ALA A 44 -2.21 0.59 -7.68
CA ALA A 44 -2.89 -0.27 -8.65
C ALA A 44 -2.76 0.23 -10.09
N ALA A 45 -2.90 1.54 -10.30
CA ALA A 45 -2.70 2.16 -11.60
C ALA A 45 -1.23 2.03 -12.06
N SER A 46 -0.28 2.19 -11.14
CA SER A 46 1.15 2.00 -11.41
C SER A 46 1.51 0.54 -11.70
N LEU A 47 0.77 -0.44 -11.17
CA LEU A 47 1.01 -1.86 -11.43
C LEU A 47 0.35 -2.34 -12.72
N HIS A 48 -0.88 -1.88 -13.01
CA HIS A 48 -1.71 -2.46 -14.06
C HIS A 48 -2.00 -1.55 -15.26
N LYS A 49 -1.76 -0.23 -15.14
CA LYS A 49 -1.99 0.74 -16.21
C LYS A 49 -0.70 1.33 -16.76
N LYS A 50 0.44 0.70 -16.48
CA LYS A 50 1.72 1.04 -17.11
C LYS A 50 1.62 0.82 -18.62
N LEU A 51 1.95 1.86 -19.38
CA LEU A 51 2.02 1.81 -20.86
C LEU A 51 3.31 1.13 -21.35
N LEU A 52 4.36 1.21 -20.52
CA LEU A 52 5.67 0.66 -20.79
C LEU A 52 6.06 -0.28 -19.65
N SER A 53 6.79 -1.35 -19.98
CA SER A 53 7.41 -2.18 -18.96
C SER A 53 8.57 -1.44 -18.29
N ASP A 54 8.94 -1.85 -17.08
CA ASP A 54 10.05 -1.26 -16.33
C ASP A 54 11.35 -1.26 -17.16
N ALA A 55 11.58 -2.33 -17.93
CA ALA A 55 12.73 -2.43 -18.83
C ALA A 55 12.68 -1.42 -20.00
N GLN A 56 11.49 -1.07 -20.49
CA GLN A 56 11.33 -0.05 -21.54
C GLN A 56 11.58 1.35 -20.98
N GLU A 57 11.08 1.65 -19.77
CA GLU A 57 11.34 2.92 -19.10
C GLU A 57 12.83 3.10 -18.79
N GLU A 58 13.49 2.08 -18.25
CA GLU A 58 14.93 2.09 -17.95
C GLU A 58 15.77 2.36 -19.20
N LYS A 59 15.45 1.71 -20.33
CA LYS A 59 16.13 1.93 -21.60
C LYS A 59 15.99 3.36 -22.13
N ILE A 60 14.87 4.03 -21.86
CA ILE A 60 14.69 5.45 -22.20
C ILE A 60 15.58 6.33 -21.32
N TRP A 61 15.69 6.00 -20.03
CA TRP A 61 16.49 6.77 -19.08
C TRP A 61 17.98 6.73 -19.40
N TRP A 62 18.52 5.57 -19.78
CA TRP A 62 19.92 5.44 -20.21
C TRP A 62 20.27 6.17 -21.52
N ARG A 63 19.27 6.57 -22.30
CA ARG A 63 19.46 7.26 -23.58
C ARG A 63 19.38 8.79 -23.47
N ARG A 64 19.10 9.32 -22.28
CA ARG A 64 18.95 10.75 -22.00
C ARG A 64 20.19 11.32 -21.34
#